data_AF-A0A1Z9XCK0-F1
#
_entry.id   AF-A0A1Z9XCK0-F1
#
_cell.length_a   1.000
_cell.length_b   1.000
_cell.length_c   1.000
_cell.angle_alpha   90.00
_cell.angle_beta   90.00
_cell.angle_gamma   90.00
#
_symmetry.space_group_name_H-M   'P 1'
#
loop_
_entity.id
_entity.type
_entity.pdbx_description
1 polymer ?
#
loop_
_entity_poly.entity_id
_entity_poly.type
_entity_poly.pdbx_seq_one_letter_code
_entity_poly.pdbx_strand_id
1 'polypeptide(L)'
;MQPHSDDVTFNVVGACVTHLNVDAATFLRQMGEDWVKETSQGSYRSMYALVSGGAFEFLSNLNNMHQVISAQLKELVPPSFLCTKNDDDSITSHYYSTRDGLEPFVEGLLLGVCNYFNEPAARL
;
A
#
# COMPACT_ATOMS: atom_id res chain seq x y z
N MET A 1 -10.60 17.31 -1.74
CA MET A 1 -9.81 16.74 -0.62
C MET A 1 -8.87 17.82 -0.13
N GLN A 2 -8.65 17.92 1.18
CA GLN A 2 -7.66 18.84 1.76
C GLN A 2 -6.47 18.05 2.29
N PRO A 3 -5.23 18.54 2.11
CA PRO A 3 -4.07 17.93 2.73
C PRO A 3 -4.15 18.07 4.27
N HIS A 4 -3.57 17.12 4.98
CA HIS A 4 -3.36 17.19 6.42
C HIS A 4 -1.88 16.88 6.72
N SER A 5 -1.36 17.40 7.83
CA SER A 5 -0.03 17.01 8.32
C SER A 5 0.02 15.51 8.58
N ASP A 6 1.16 14.88 8.30
CA ASP A 6 1.37 13.45 8.58
C ASP A 6 1.12 13.13 10.06
N ASP A 7 1.39 14.06 10.98
CA ASP A 7 1.10 13.94 12.41
C ASP A 7 -0.36 13.60 12.70
N VAL A 8 -1.29 14.07 11.87
CA VAL A 8 -2.72 13.77 12.05
C VAL A 8 -2.95 12.27 11.88
N THR A 9 -2.41 11.67 10.82
CA THR A 9 -2.51 10.23 10.58
C THR A 9 -1.80 9.44 11.67
N PHE A 10 -0.58 9.81 12.03
CA PHE A 10 0.17 9.11 13.07
C PHE A 10 -0.52 9.18 14.44
N ASN A 11 -1.09 10.32 14.81
CA ASN A 11 -1.85 10.46 16.05
C ASN A 11 -3.13 9.63 16.06
N VAL A 12 -3.85 9.55 14.93
CA VAL A 12 -5.03 8.69 14.80
C VAL A 12 -4.64 7.22 14.95
N VAL A 13 -3.59 6.78 14.26
CA VAL A 13 -3.06 5.42 14.41
C VAL A 13 -2.66 5.15 15.87
N GLY A 14 -1.94 6.06 16.51
CA GLY A 14 -1.54 5.93 17.93
C GLY A 14 -2.73 5.82 18.87
N ALA A 15 -3.79 6.58 18.64
CA ALA A 15 -5.03 6.49 19.41
C ALA A 15 -5.74 5.14 19.19
N CYS A 16 -5.82 4.65 17.96
CA CYS A 16 -6.41 3.35 17.63
C CYS A 16 -5.64 2.20 18.29
N VAL A 17 -4.31 2.17 18.16
CA VAL A 17 -3.41 1.18 18.75
C VAL A 17 -3.59 1.13 20.27
N THR A 18 -3.64 2.30 20.92
CA THR A 18 -3.87 2.42 22.38
C THR A 18 -5.24 1.90 22.77
N HIS A 19 -6.29 2.30 22.05
CA HIS A 19 -7.67 1.94 22.37
C HIS A 19 -7.96 0.45 22.16
N LEU A 20 -7.42 -0.12 21.08
CA LEU A 20 -7.60 -1.53 20.72
C LEU A 20 -6.63 -2.46 21.46
N ASN A 21 -5.63 -1.91 22.15
CA ASN A 21 -4.59 -2.66 22.87
C ASN A 21 -3.88 -3.69 21.97
N VAL A 22 -3.45 -3.23 20.79
CA VAL A 22 -2.63 -4.00 19.84
C VAL A 22 -1.31 -3.28 19.64
N ASP A 23 -0.29 -3.95 19.09
CA ASP A 23 0.93 -3.27 18.69
C ASP A 23 0.73 -2.51 17.36
N ALA A 24 1.54 -1.47 17.15
CA ALA A 24 1.41 -0.60 15.99
C ALA A 24 1.67 -1.33 14.66
N ALA A 25 2.60 -2.29 14.62
CA ALA A 25 2.91 -3.02 13.40
C ALA A 25 1.74 -3.92 12.99
N THR A 26 1.10 -4.60 13.94
CA THR A 26 -0.12 -5.39 13.69
C THR A 26 -1.26 -4.51 13.17
N PHE A 27 -1.49 -3.35 13.80
CA PHE A 27 -2.53 -2.43 13.35
C PHE A 27 -2.27 -1.89 11.94
N LEU A 28 -1.05 -1.39 11.68
CA LEU A 28 -0.67 -0.84 10.38
C LEU A 28 -0.74 -1.89 9.27
N ARG A 29 -0.33 -3.13 9.55
CA ARG A 29 -0.41 -4.22 8.57
C ARG A 29 -1.85 -4.54 8.20
N GLN A 30 -2.74 -4.65 9.19
CA GLN A 30 -4.17 -4.84 8.93
C GLN A 30 -4.75 -3.66 8.14
N MET A 31 -4.39 -2.43 8.51
CA MET A 31 -4.80 -1.22 7.80
C MET A 31 -4.33 -1.23 6.33
N GLY A 32 -3.14 -1.78 6.03
CA GLY A 32 -2.64 -1.93 4.67
C GLY A 32 -3.44 -2.93 3.84
N GLU A 33 -3.77 -4.09 4.41
CA GLU A 33 -4.63 -5.08 3.75
C GLU A 33 -6.02 -4.50 3.46
N ASP A 34 -6.60 -3.83 4.45
CA ASP A 34 -7.92 -3.18 4.32
C ASP A 34 -7.88 -2.02 3.32
N TRP A 35 -6.78 -1.26 3.26
CA TRP A 35 -6.61 -0.18 2.28
C TRP A 35 -6.79 -0.71 0.86
N VAL A 36 -6.14 -1.82 0.50
CA VAL A 36 -6.28 -2.43 -0.84
C VAL A 36 -7.72 -2.87 -1.11
N LYS A 37 -8.39 -3.45 -0.12
CA LYS A 37 -9.79 -3.86 -0.25
C LYS A 37 -10.70 -2.66 -0.53
N GLU A 38 -10.54 -1.58 0.23
CA GLU A 38 -11.34 -0.36 0.06
C GLU A 38 -11.04 0.34 -1.27
N THR A 39 -9.78 0.53 -1.64
CA THR A 39 -9.40 1.25 -2.86
C THR A 39 -9.75 0.49 -4.13
N SER A 40 -9.62 -0.84 -4.12
CA SER A 40 -9.94 -1.71 -5.26
C SER A 40 -11.43 -1.81 -5.54
N GLN A 41 -12.29 -1.54 -4.55
CA GLN A 41 -13.74 -1.54 -4.69
C GLN A 41 -14.33 -0.14 -4.83
N GLY A 42 -13.61 0.89 -4.37
CA GLY A 42 -14.01 2.29 -4.39
C GLY A 42 -13.50 3.08 -5.60
N SER A 43 -13.02 4.30 -5.33
CA SER A 43 -12.69 5.30 -6.36
C SER A 43 -11.56 4.90 -7.30
N TYR A 44 -10.72 3.93 -6.93
CA TYR A 44 -9.59 3.47 -7.75
C TYR A 44 -9.85 2.13 -8.44
N ARG A 45 -11.07 1.57 -8.33
CA ARG A 45 -11.45 0.28 -8.93
C ARG A 45 -11.01 0.11 -10.38
N SER A 46 -11.17 1.15 -11.21
CA SER A 46 -10.77 1.10 -12.62
C SER A 46 -9.26 0.94 -12.80
N MET A 47 -8.44 1.54 -11.93
CA MET A 47 -6.98 1.42 -11.99
C MET A 47 -6.52 0.00 -11.68
N TYR A 48 -7.18 -0.67 -10.72
CA TYR A 48 -6.93 -2.09 -10.44
C TYR A 48 -7.37 -2.98 -11.61
N ALA A 49 -8.56 -2.74 -12.15
CA ALA A 49 -9.15 -3.57 -13.21
C ALA A 49 -8.42 -3.49 -14.56
N LEU A 50 -7.56 -2.49 -14.77
CA LEU A 50 -6.75 -2.37 -15.98
C LEU A 50 -5.54 -3.31 -16.01
N VAL A 51 -5.15 -3.86 -14.86
CA VAL A 51 -4.01 -4.77 -14.74
C VAL A 51 -4.49 -6.22 -14.86
N SER A 52 -3.94 -6.98 -15.80
CA SER A 52 -4.34 -8.37 -16.05
C SER A 52 -3.24 -9.40 -15.75
N GLY A 53 -1.99 -8.96 -15.60
CA GLY A 53 -0.80 -9.78 -15.35
C GLY A 53 -0.45 -9.96 -13.88
N GLY A 54 -1.40 -9.78 -12.97
CA GLY A 54 -1.25 -10.19 -11.56
C GLY A 54 -0.54 -9.16 -10.66
N ALA A 55 -0.09 -9.62 -9.49
CA ALA A 55 0.46 -8.74 -8.45
C ALA A 55 1.76 -8.07 -8.90
N PHE A 56 2.64 -8.80 -9.59
CA PHE A 56 3.91 -8.24 -10.08
C PHE A 56 3.70 -7.08 -11.05
N GLU A 57 2.79 -7.21 -12.02
CA GLU A 57 2.49 -6.14 -12.96
C GLU A 57 1.89 -4.93 -12.23
N PHE A 58 0.95 -5.17 -11.30
CA PHE A 58 0.33 -4.09 -10.52
C PHE A 58 1.38 -3.31 -9.72
N LEU A 59 2.24 -4.00 -8.96
CA LEU A 59 3.29 -3.39 -8.15
C LEU A 59 4.32 -2.65 -9.01
N SER A 60 4.66 -3.20 -10.17
CA SER A 60 5.58 -2.56 -11.13
C SER A 60 4.98 -1.28 -11.75
N ASN A 61 3.65 -1.20 -11.87
CA ASN A 61 2.94 -0.01 -12.37
C ASN A 61 2.54 0.97 -11.25
N LEU A 62 2.82 0.67 -9.98
CA LEU A 62 2.32 1.44 -8.84
C LEU A 62 2.82 2.89 -8.84
N ASN A 63 4.07 3.11 -9.25
CA ASN A 63 4.63 4.47 -9.38
C ASN A 63 3.88 5.30 -10.42
N ASN A 64 3.51 4.71 -11.56
CA ASN A 64 2.75 5.38 -12.61
C ASN A 64 1.30 5.65 -12.15
N MET A 65 0.69 4.71 -11.43
CA MET A 65 -0.61 4.94 -10.80
C MET A 65 -0.57 6.15 -9.86
N HIS A 66 0.45 6.27 -9.00
CA HIS A 66 0.63 7.44 -8.15
C HIS A 66 0.82 8.73 -8.95
N GLN A 67 1.58 8.72 -10.05
CA GLN A 67 1.73 9.88 -10.92
C GLN A 67 0.39 10.36 -11.50
N VAL A 68 -0.47 9.43 -11.92
CA VAL A 68 -1.83 9.76 -12.40
C VAL A 68 -2.68 10.38 -11.28
N ILE A 69 -2.58 9.88 -10.05
CA ILE A 69 -3.30 10.42 -8.89
C ILE A 69 -2.79 11.83 -8.53
N SER A 70 -1.49 12.08 -8.62
CA SER A 70 -0.89 13.40 -8.34
C SER A 70 -1.42 14.51 -9.24
N ALA A 71 -1.96 14.20 -10.43
CA ALA A 71 -2.63 15.19 -11.28
C ALA A 71 -3.89 15.80 -10.62
N GLN A 72 -4.54 15.06 -9.72
CA GLN A 72 -5.72 15.48 -8.98
C GLN A 72 -5.39 15.92 -7.54
N LEU A 73 -4.33 15.36 -6.96
CA LEU A 73 -3.85 15.66 -5.62
C LEU A 73 -2.47 16.31 -5.68
N LYS A 74 -2.44 17.64 -5.89
CA LYS A 74 -1.20 18.39 -6.16
C LYS A 74 -0.15 18.32 -5.04
N GLU A 75 -0.57 18.08 -3.81
CA GLU A 75 0.29 17.98 -2.63
C GLU A 75 0.59 16.53 -2.24
N LEU A 76 0.25 15.57 -3.11
CA LEU A 76 0.58 14.16 -2.88
C LEU A 76 2.08 13.96 -2.92
N VAL A 77 2.61 13.39 -1.83
CA VAL A 77 3.99 12.90 -1.73
C VAL A 77 3.92 11.37 -1.73
N PRO A 78 4.01 10.72 -2.91
CA PRO A 78 3.88 9.27 -2.99
C PRO A 78 5.18 8.56 -2.58
N PRO A 79 5.08 7.34 -2.03
CA PRO A 79 6.23 6.45 -1.98
C PRO A 79 6.63 5.99 -3.39
N SER A 80 7.85 5.46 -3.51
CA SER A 80 8.32 4.82 -4.74
C SER A 80 8.64 3.35 -4.49
N PHE A 81 8.32 2.51 -5.48
CA PHE A 81 8.54 1.08 -5.45
C PHE A 81 9.39 0.65 -6.65
N LEU A 82 10.39 -0.19 -6.42
CA LEU A 82 11.09 -0.92 -7.48
C LEU A 82 10.89 -2.41 -7.24
N CYS A 83 10.20 -3.06 -8.17
CA CYS A 83 9.88 -4.49 -8.06
C CYS A 83 10.72 -5.29 -9.06
N THR A 84 11.27 -6.41 -8.61
CA THR A 84 11.99 -7.38 -9.43
C THR A 84 11.41 -8.77 -9.19
N LYS A 85 11.20 -9.52 -10.27
CA LYS A 85 10.78 -10.91 -10.21
C LYS A 85 12.03 -11.80 -10.23
N ASN A 86 12.13 -12.71 -9.26
CA ASN A 86 13.24 -13.64 -9.10
C ASN A 86 12.98 -14.95 -9.88
N ASP A 87 14.03 -15.78 -10.01
CA ASP A 87 13.97 -17.06 -10.73
C ASP A 87 13.01 -18.08 -10.07
N ASP A 88 12.74 -17.94 -8.78
CA ASP A 88 11.81 -18.76 -8.00
C ASP A 88 10.37 -18.22 -7.98
N ASP A 89 10.05 -17.30 -8.91
CA ASP A 89 8.80 -16.56 -9.01
C ASP A 89 8.49 -15.60 -7.84
N SER A 90 9.37 -15.47 -6.84
CA SER A 90 9.21 -14.48 -5.78
C SER A 90 9.39 -13.04 -6.29
N ILE A 91 8.80 -12.08 -5.58
CA ILE A 91 8.90 -10.65 -5.91
C ILE A 91 9.72 -9.95 -4.82
N THR A 92 10.83 -9.33 -5.20
CA THR A 92 11.55 -8.40 -4.34
C THR A 92 11.04 -6.99 -4.59
N SER A 93 10.59 -6.31 -3.54
CA SER A 93 10.11 -4.93 -3.59
C SER A 93 11.02 -4.02 -2.77
N HIS A 94 11.60 -3.01 -3.41
CA HIS A 94 12.34 -1.95 -2.75
C HIS A 94 11.43 -0.76 -2.52
N TYR A 95 11.17 -0.45 -1.26
CA TYR A 95 10.32 0.65 -0.81
C TYR A 95 11.16 1.88 -0.46
N TYR A 96 10.77 3.04 -1.00
CA TYR A 96 11.38 4.33 -0.72
C TYR A 96 10.30 5.34 -0.32
N SER A 97 10.55 6.07 0.76
CA SER A 97 9.61 7.04 1.32
C SER A 97 10.36 8.12 2.08
N THR A 98 9.77 9.31 2.15
CA THR A 98 10.21 10.38 3.06
C THR A 98 9.62 10.25 4.46
N ARG A 99 8.73 9.27 4.67
CA ARG A 99 8.05 8.97 5.93
C ARG A 99 8.61 7.68 6.51
N ASP A 100 8.96 7.72 7.79
CA ASP A 100 9.45 6.59 8.55
C ASP A 100 8.29 5.86 9.26
N GLY A 101 8.46 4.56 9.55
CA GLY A 101 7.54 3.77 10.38
C GLY A 101 6.31 3.22 9.66
N LEU A 102 6.25 3.33 8.32
CA LEU A 102 5.17 2.82 7.49
C LEU A 102 5.47 1.45 6.88
N GLU A 103 6.60 0.82 7.20
CA GLU A 103 7.00 -0.49 6.69
C GLU A 103 5.93 -1.56 6.95
N PRO A 104 5.34 -1.68 8.17
CA PRO A 104 4.28 -2.67 8.40
C PRO A 104 3.00 -2.38 7.58
N PHE A 105 2.70 -1.11 7.30
CA PHE A 105 1.60 -0.74 6.41
C PHE A 105 1.90 -1.19 4.97
N VAL A 106 3.14 -1.02 4.50
CA VAL A 106 3.57 -1.51 3.19
C VAL A 106 3.50 -3.04 3.11
N GLU A 107 3.91 -3.76 4.16
CA GLU A 107 3.71 -5.23 4.22
C GLU A 107 2.24 -5.59 4.03
N GLY A 108 1.34 -4.90 4.72
CA GLY A 108 -0.11 -5.09 4.56
C GLY A 108 -0.61 -4.79 3.15
N LEU A 109 -0.12 -3.72 2.53
CA LEU A 109 -0.45 -3.39 1.13
C LEU A 109 0.00 -4.49 0.17
N LEU A 110 1.21 -5.03 0.32
CA LEU A 110 1.73 -6.11 -0.53
C LEU A 110 0.88 -7.38 -0.39
N LEU A 111 0.54 -7.76 0.84
CA LEU A 111 -0.37 -8.87 1.12
C LEU A 111 -1.75 -8.63 0.48
N GLY A 112 -2.31 -7.43 0.64
CA GLY A 112 -3.59 -7.03 0.06
C GLY A 112 -3.60 -7.10 -1.46
N VAL A 113 -2.52 -6.69 -2.13
CA VAL A 113 -2.39 -6.78 -3.59
C VAL A 113 -2.34 -8.24 -4.05
N CYS A 114 -1.52 -9.09 -3.42
CA CYS A 114 -1.49 -10.52 -3.75
C CYS A 114 -2.87 -11.17 -3.55
N ASN A 115 -3.56 -10.85 -2.45
CA ASN A 115 -4.91 -11.33 -2.18
C ASN A 115 -5.91 -10.87 -3.27
N TYR A 116 -5.83 -9.62 -3.72
CA TYR A 116 -6.69 -9.10 -4.80
C TYR A 116 -6.54 -9.90 -6.10
N PHE A 117 -5.31 -10.28 -6.46
CA PHE A 117 -5.02 -11.08 -7.66
C PHE A 117 -5.13 -12.60 -7.45
N ASN A 118 -5.51 -13.06 -6.25
CA ASN A 118 -5.54 -14.48 -5.87
C ASN A 118 -4.18 -15.18 -6.00
N GLU A 119 -3.11 -14.47 -5.67
CA GLU A 119 -1.73 -14.97 -5.70
C GLU A 119 -1.20 -15.21 -4.28
N PRO A 120 -0.35 -16.23 -4.07
CA PRO A 120 0.20 -16.52 -2.76
C PRO A 120 1.15 -15.41 -2.30
N ALA A 121 1.09 -15.08 -1.01
CA ALA A 121 2.09 -14.24 -0.36
C ALA A 121 2.61 -14.95 0.89
N ALA A 122 3.94 -15.04 1.01
CA ALA A 122 4.60 -15.60 2.17
C ALA A 122 4.91 -14.48 3.17
N ARG A 123 4.56 -14.70 4.44
CA ARG A 123 5.08 -13.89 5.55
C ARG A 123 6.47 -14.43 5.89
N LEU A 124 7.50 -13.60 5.75
CA LEU A 124 8.85 -13.92 6.24
C LEU A 124 8.90 -13.80 7.77
#